data_AF-A0A3S0XUC6-F1
#
_entry.id   AF-A0A3S0XUC6-F1
#
_cell.length_a   1.000
_cell.length_b   1.000
_cell.length_c   1.000
_cell.angle_alpha   90.00
_cell.angle_beta   90.00
_cell.angle_gamma   90.00
#
_symmetry.space_group_name_H-M   'P 1'
#
loop_
_entity.id
_entity.type
_entity.pdbx_description
1 polymer ?
#
loop_
_entity_poly.entity_id
_entity_poly.type
_entity_poly.pdbx_seq_one_letter_code
_entity_poly.pdbx_strand_id
1 'polypeptide(L)'
;MTILARYDLAIEQGEITNDPLQRQILPHLQRIADELSNDKRSWLRRGQKKLIPGIYLYGPVGAGKTYLIDLFYDAIGERRKARFHFHHFMQQVDAELRRLQGQQDPLRKIAANLAKTTRVLCLDEFLVHDIADAMILGELLQNLIAQGVILVATSNTRPDDLYLNGLQRIRFLPAIDLLKRHCEVLVLADNRDYRLGRTPLLKAYLTPLSEENEQILNQQFHAISANVSEQTKICIQNREIPCIKYSERAIWFNFDVLCNIPRSQLDYLEIAGRFETVFVSKVPVLSRDDTTKALLFMHFIDVMYDKGVRVILSAAVGIEQLYSEGAVSVSFQRTLSRLHEMQSIDYLRRHKRREDVQMPVN
;
A
#
# COMPACT_ATOMS: atom_id res chain seq x y z
N MET A 1 5.53 -19.36 -26.84
CA MET A 1 4.09 -19.16 -26.60
C MET A 1 3.88 -17.69 -26.26
N THR A 2 2.92 -17.00 -26.88
CA THR A 2 2.63 -15.58 -26.59
C THR A 2 2.03 -15.44 -25.19
N ILE A 3 2.08 -14.23 -24.64
CA ILE A 3 1.47 -13.91 -23.34
C ILE A 3 -0.04 -14.18 -23.40
N LEU A 4 -0.70 -13.81 -24.49
CA LEU A 4 -2.12 -14.09 -24.71
C LEU A 4 -2.41 -15.60 -24.69
N ALA A 5 -1.61 -16.42 -25.38
CA ALA A 5 -1.83 -17.85 -25.41
C ALA A 5 -1.59 -18.51 -24.04
N ARG A 6 -0.69 -17.97 -23.20
CA ARG A 6 -0.53 -18.42 -21.81
C ARG A 6 -1.73 -18.03 -20.94
N TYR A 7 -2.27 -16.83 -21.15
CA TYR A 7 -3.48 -16.36 -20.47
C TYR A 7 -4.69 -17.24 -20.84
N ASP A 8 -4.87 -17.55 -22.12
CA ASP A 8 -5.95 -18.43 -22.60
C ASP A 8 -5.81 -19.85 -22.04
N LEU A 9 -4.60 -20.40 -21.99
CA LEU A 9 -4.35 -21.72 -21.38
C LEU A 9 -4.72 -21.74 -19.89
N ALA A 10 -4.38 -20.69 -19.14
CA ALA A 10 -4.73 -20.59 -17.73
C ALA A 10 -6.24 -20.49 -17.48
N ILE A 11 -7.00 -19.93 -18.44
CA ILE A 11 -8.48 -19.96 -18.42
C ILE A 11 -8.98 -21.40 -18.67
N GLU A 12 -8.45 -22.07 -19.69
CA GLU A 12 -8.82 -23.45 -20.03
C GLU A 12 -8.54 -24.43 -18.88
N GLN A 13 -7.47 -24.19 -18.12
CA GLN A 13 -7.08 -24.96 -16.94
C GLN A 13 -7.87 -24.58 -15.68
N GLY A 14 -8.70 -23.53 -15.73
CA GLY A 14 -9.50 -23.06 -14.59
C GLY A 14 -8.69 -22.34 -13.50
N GLU A 15 -7.46 -21.93 -13.78
CA GLU A 15 -6.60 -21.19 -12.84
C GLU A 15 -7.06 -19.74 -12.68
N ILE A 16 -7.61 -19.16 -13.75
CA ILE A 16 -8.12 -17.79 -13.77
C ILE A 16 -9.49 -17.72 -14.47
N THR A 17 -10.23 -16.65 -14.18
CA THR A 17 -11.43 -16.30 -14.93
C THR A 17 -11.09 -15.34 -16.07
N ASN A 18 -11.85 -15.44 -17.16
CA ASN A 18 -11.65 -14.57 -18.31
C ASN A 18 -12.09 -13.12 -18.00
N ASP A 19 -11.13 -12.21 -17.88
CA ASP A 19 -11.37 -10.79 -17.64
C ASP A 19 -11.06 -9.95 -18.90
N PRO A 20 -12.08 -9.32 -19.53
CA PRO A 20 -11.88 -8.47 -20.71
C PRO A 20 -10.91 -7.31 -20.49
N LEU A 21 -10.81 -6.77 -19.27
CA LEU A 21 -9.95 -5.64 -18.94
C LEU A 21 -8.49 -6.10 -18.86
N GLN A 22 -8.26 -7.27 -18.28
CA GLN A 22 -6.94 -7.91 -18.30
C GLN A 22 -6.51 -8.21 -19.73
N ARG A 23 -7.41 -8.71 -20.58
CA ARG A 23 -7.13 -8.97 -22.00
C ARG A 23 -6.68 -7.72 -22.77
N GLN A 24 -7.20 -6.54 -22.43
CA GLN A 24 -6.76 -5.29 -23.06
C GLN A 24 -5.30 -4.93 -22.73
N ILE A 25 -4.76 -5.40 -21.60
CA ILE A 25 -3.37 -5.14 -21.19
C ILE A 25 -2.38 -6.08 -21.90
N LEU A 26 -2.80 -7.30 -22.23
CA LEU A 26 -1.90 -8.34 -22.78
C LEU A 26 -1.15 -7.90 -24.06
N PRO A 27 -1.76 -7.20 -25.03
CA PRO A 27 -1.03 -6.69 -26.20
C PRO A 27 0.11 -5.73 -25.86
N HIS A 28 -0.04 -4.90 -24.83
CA HIS A 28 1.00 -3.96 -24.40
C HIS A 28 2.20 -4.69 -23.78
N LEU A 29 1.93 -5.72 -22.98
CA LEU A 29 2.98 -6.59 -22.44
C LEU A 29 3.67 -7.40 -23.55
N GLN A 30 2.90 -7.90 -24.52
CA GLN A 30 3.43 -8.65 -25.66
C GLN A 30 4.34 -7.77 -26.53
N ARG A 31 3.98 -6.50 -26.75
CA ARG A 31 4.82 -5.52 -27.47
C ARG A 31 6.22 -5.45 -26.87
N ILE A 32 6.35 -5.32 -25.55
CA ILE A 32 7.66 -5.28 -24.88
C ILE A 32 8.41 -6.60 -25.09
N ALA A 33 7.73 -7.74 -24.96
CA ALA A 33 8.34 -9.06 -25.17
C ALA A 33 8.89 -9.24 -26.60
N ASP A 34 8.16 -8.74 -27.59
CA ASP A 34 8.53 -8.80 -29.00
C ASP A 34 9.69 -7.86 -29.33
N GLU A 35 9.65 -6.62 -28.82
CA GLU A 35 10.74 -5.65 -28.98
C GLU A 35 12.05 -6.16 -28.33
N LEU A 36 11.97 -6.77 -27.15
CA LEU A 36 13.13 -7.41 -26.49
C LEU A 36 13.72 -8.58 -27.31
N SER A 37 12.85 -9.35 -27.97
CA SER A 37 13.25 -10.50 -28.77
C SER A 37 13.87 -10.08 -30.12
N ASN A 38 13.32 -9.04 -30.75
CA ASN A 38 13.81 -8.51 -32.02
C ASN A 38 15.11 -7.71 -31.89
N ASP A 39 15.34 -7.05 -30.74
CA ASP A 39 16.59 -6.32 -30.52
C ASP A 39 17.83 -7.26 -30.54
N LYS A 40 17.67 -8.52 -30.13
CA LYS A 40 18.74 -9.54 -30.27
C LYS A 40 19.11 -9.83 -31.74
N ARG A 41 18.17 -9.64 -32.68
CA ARG A 41 18.38 -9.81 -34.12
C ARG A 41 18.94 -8.54 -34.79
N SER A 42 18.80 -7.38 -34.14
CA SER A 42 19.23 -6.07 -34.66
C SER A 42 20.73 -5.78 -34.49
N TRP A 43 21.53 -6.71 -33.98
CA TRP A 43 23.00 -6.57 -33.91
C TRP A 43 23.67 -6.34 -35.30
N LEU A 44 22.94 -6.63 -36.39
CA LEU A 44 23.34 -6.38 -37.79
C LEU A 44 23.06 -4.94 -38.28
N ARG A 45 22.37 -4.10 -37.52
CA ARG A 45 22.11 -2.69 -37.87
C ARG A 45 22.73 -1.77 -36.80
N ARG A 46 23.90 -1.23 -37.10
CA ARG A 46 24.52 -0.08 -36.39
C ARG A 46 23.63 1.14 -36.59
N GLY A 47 22.63 1.30 -35.72
CA GLY A 47 21.75 2.46 -35.63
C GLY A 47 21.27 2.62 -34.20
N GLN A 48 20.94 3.86 -33.79
CA GLN A 48 20.51 4.23 -32.43
C GLN A 48 19.60 3.17 -31.80
N LYS A 49 19.98 2.65 -30.63
CA LYS A 49 19.14 1.75 -29.83
C LYS A 49 17.80 2.43 -29.60
N LYS A 50 16.75 1.88 -30.18
CA LYS A 50 15.38 2.36 -29.98
C LYS A 50 15.04 2.19 -28.49
N LEU A 51 14.68 3.27 -27.81
CA LEU A 51 14.17 3.23 -26.44
C LEU A 51 12.82 2.52 -26.46
N ILE A 52 12.73 1.42 -25.70
CA ILE A 52 11.50 0.64 -25.51
C ILE A 52 10.76 1.27 -24.33
N PRO A 53 9.56 1.86 -24.51
CA PRO A 53 8.78 2.38 -23.40
C PRO A 53 8.37 1.25 -22.47
N GLY A 54 8.57 1.49 -21.18
CA GLY A 54 8.13 0.62 -20.09
C GLY A 54 6.61 0.62 -19.92
N ILE A 55 6.13 -0.02 -18.87
CA ILE A 55 4.70 -0.04 -18.49
C ILE A 55 4.57 0.37 -17.04
N TYR A 56 3.62 1.25 -16.76
CA TYR A 56 3.12 1.54 -15.42
C TYR A 56 1.66 1.11 -15.36
N LEU A 57 1.39 -0.06 -14.79
CA LEU A 57 0.06 -0.63 -14.67
C LEU A 57 -0.53 -0.29 -13.31
N TYR A 58 -1.62 0.48 -13.28
CA TYR A 58 -2.32 0.77 -12.03
C TYR A 58 -3.78 0.37 -12.05
N GLY A 59 -4.35 0.15 -10.87
CA GLY A 59 -5.73 -0.29 -10.69
C GLY A 59 -5.96 -0.75 -9.26
N PRO A 60 -7.20 -1.05 -8.86
CA PRO A 60 -7.52 -1.42 -7.49
C PRO A 60 -6.83 -2.74 -7.08
N VAL A 61 -6.75 -2.97 -5.76
CA VAL A 61 -6.31 -4.25 -5.21
C VAL A 61 -7.24 -5.37 -5.69
N GLY A 62 -6.65 -6.53 -6.03
CA GLY A 62 -7.39 -7.70 -6.51
C GLY A 62 -7.70 -7.69 -8.00
N ALA A 63 -7.32 -6.64 -8.75
CA ALA A 63 -7.55 -6.57 -10.20
C ALA A 63 -6.70 -7.55 -11.03
N GLY A 64 -5.78 -8.30 -10.42
CA GLY A 64 -4.90 -9.25 -11.12
C GLY A 64 -3.64 -8.64 -11.74
N LYS A 65 -3.24 -7.41 -11.34
CA LYS A 65 -2.02 -6.76 -11.85
C LYS A 65 -0.77 -7.61 -11.70
N THR A 66 -0.55 -8.18 -10.51
CA THR A 66 0.60 -9.05 -10.21
C THR A 66 0.63 -10.25 -11.14
N TYR A 67 -0.53 -10.88 -11.36
CA TYR A 67 -0.67 -12.02 -12.27
C TYR A 67 -0.29 -11.66 -13.73
N LEU A 68 -0.71 -10.49 -14.22
CA LEU A 68 -0.31 -10.03 -15.56
C LEU A 68 1.20 -9.82 -15.67
N ILE A 69 1.84 -9.33 -14.62
CA ILE A 69 3.31 -9.20 -14.58
C ILE A 69 3.99 -10.56 -14.44
N ASP A 70 3.42 -11.51 -13.70
CA ASP A 70 3.89 -12.91 -13.64
C ASP A 70 3.94 -13.50 -15.05
N LEU A 71 2.82 -13.42 -15.78
CA LEU A 71 2.72 -13.90 -17.16
C LEU A 71 3.75 -13.25 -18.08
N PHE A 72 3.90 -11.92 -17.99
CA PHE A 72 4.91 -11.19 -18.77
C PHE A 72 6.33 -11.63 -18.41
N TYR A 73 6.67 -11.63 -17.12
CA TYR A 73 8.00 -11.95 -16.62
C TYR A 73 8.41 -13.35 -17.05
N ASP A 74 7.50 -14.33 -16.98
CA ASP A 74 7.77 -15.71 -17.36
C ASP A 74 7.79 -15.94 -18.87
N ALA A 75 7.13 -15.07 -19.64
CA ALA A 75 7.07 -15.17 -21.11
C ALA A 75 8.32 -14.57 -21.78
N ILE A 76 8.94 -13.55 -21.18
CA ILE A 76 10.11 -12.90 -21.78
C ILE A 76 11.37 -13.79 -21.73
N GLY A 77 11.99 -13.98 -22.90
CA GLY A 77 13.28 -14.66 -23.06
C GLY A 77 14.50 -13.79 -22.78
N GLU A 78 14.33 -12.60 -22.19
CA GLU A 78 15.43 -11.76 -21.70
C GLU A 78 16.02 -12.39 -20.43
N ARG A 79 17.34 -12.59 -20.41
CA ARG A 79 18.05 -13.16 -19.26
C ARG A 79 18.39 -12.10 -18.23
N ARG A 80 18.62 -10.86 -18.69
CA ARG A 80 18.87 -9.71 -17.83
C ARG A 80 17.55 -9.10 -17.38
N LYS A 81 16.84 -9.80 -16.51
CA LYS A 81 15.59 -9.34 -15.90
C LYS A 81 15.67 -9.50 -14.39
N ALA A 82 15.10 -8.56 -13.66
CA ALA A 82 15.00 -8.61 -12.22
C ALA A 82 13.61 -8.15 -11.79
N ARG A 83 13.14 -8.70 -10.67
CA ARG A 83 11.82 -8.39 -10.12
C ARG A 83 11.91 -8.21 -8.62
N PHE A 84 11.28 -7.15 -8.11
CA PHE A 84 11.27 -6.81 -6.70
C PHE A 84 9.92 -6.26 -6.29
N HIS A 85 9.53 -6.50 -5.03
CA HIS A 85 8.61 -5.59 -4.35
C HIS A 85 9.33 -4.25 -4.13
N PHE A 86 8.62 -3.15 -4.34
CA PHE A 86 9.20 -1.80 -4.31
C PHE A 86 9.97 -1.51 -3.02
N HIS A 87 9.42 -1.84 -1.85
CA HIS A 87 10.07 -1.57 -0.58
C HIS A 87 11.41 -2.33 -0.44
N HIS A 88 11.46 -3.59 -0.86
CA HIS A 88 12.71 -4.37 -0.84
C HIS A 88 13.75 -3.82 -1.82
N PHE A 89 13.32 -3.32 -2.97
CA PHE A 89 14.20 -2.64 -3.90
C PHE A 89 14.83 -1.40 -3.27
N MET A 90 14.03 -0.54 -2.63
CA MET A 90 14.53 0.66 -1.95
C MET A 90 15.48 0.33 -0.79
N GLN A 91 15.19 -0.71 0.01
CA GLN A 91 16.11 -1.19 1.05
C GLN A 91 17.49 -1.60 0.50
N GLN A 92 17.53 -2.25 -0.67
CA GLN A 92 18.79 -2.62 -1.32
C GLN A 92 19.55 -1.39 -1.83
N VAL A 93 18.84 -0.42 -2.41
CA VAL A 93 19.42 0.85 -2.84
C VAL A 93 20.03 1.59 -1.64
N ASP A 94 19.33 1.66 -0.51
CA ASP A 94 19.81 2.30 0.71
C ASP A 94 21.04 1.60 1.31
N ALA A 95 21.08 0.28 1.25
CA ALA A 95 22.26 -0.48 1.68
C ALA A 95 23.49 -0.17 0.81
N GLU A 96 23.31 -0.09 -0.51
CA GLU A 96 24.39 0.24 -1.45
C GLU A 96 24.80 1.72 -1.35
N LEU A 97 23.86 2.64 -1.11
CA LEU A 97 24.16 4.05 -0.85
C LEU A 97 25.07 4.22 0.37
N ARG A 98 24.79 3.49 1.46
CA ARG A 98 25.64 3.50 2.67
C ARG A 98 27.05 2.96 2.39
N ARG A 99 27.18 1.93 1.55
CA ARG A 99 28.48 1.39 1.13
C ARG A 99 29.28 2.36 0.27
N LEU A 100 28.60 3.14 -0.55
CA LEU A 100 29.20 4.12 -1.45
C LEU A 100 29.29 5.53 -0.81
N GLN A 101 29.08 5.64 0.50
CA GLN A 101 29.12 6.91 1.20
C GLN A 101 30.49 7.61 1.00
N GLY A 102 30.45 8.90 0.71
CA GLY A 102 31.64 9.72 0.42
C GLY A 102 32.16 9.59 -1.02
N GLN A 103 31.55 8.76 -1.86
CA GLN A 103 31.86 8.72 -3.29
C GLN A 103 31.00 9.71 -4.08
N GLN A 104 31.54 10.23 -5.19
CA GLN A 104 30.78 11.03 -6.14
C GLN A 104 29.75 10.18 -6.90
N ASP A 105 28.56 10.76 -7.10
CA ASP A 105 27.39 10.25 -7.81
C ASP A 105 27.06 8.77 -7.49
N PRO A 106 26.75 8.42 -6.23
CA PRO A 106 26.56 7.03 -5.82
C PRO A 106 25.35 6.40 -6.53
N LEU A 107 24.26 7.14 -6.75
CA LEU A 107 23.07 6.63 -7.46
C LEU A 107 23.34 6.29 -8.92
N ARG A 108 24.16 7.10 -9.60
CA ARG A 108 24.61 6.81 -10.96
C ARG A 108 25.42 5.52 -11.03
N LYS A 109 26.28 5.27 -10.04
CA LYS A 109 27.05 4.01 -9.92
C LYS A 109 26.15 2.81 -9.64
N ILE A 110 25.18 2.95 -8.73
CA ILE A 110 24.19 1.92 -8.42
C ILE A 110 23.41 1.56 -9.69
N ALA A 111 22.88 2.56 -10.41
CA ALA A 111 22.15 2.35 -11.65
C ALA A 111 23.02 1.67 -12.74
N ALA A 112 24.27 2.11 -12.91
CA ALA A 112 25.20 1.51 -13.87
C ALA A 112 25.53 0.05 -13.53
N ASN A 113 25.66 -0.27 -12.24
CA ASN A 113 25.89 -1.64 -11.79
C ASN A 113 24.65 -2.52 -11.99
N LEU A 114 23.46 -2.01 -11.64
CA LEU A 114 22.20 -2.73 -11.86
C LEU A 114 21.96 -2.98 -13.36
N ALA A 115 22.24 -2.01 -14.22
CA ALA A 115 22.05 -2.13 -15.67
C ALA A 115 22.93 -3.20 -16.34
N LYS A 116 24.04 -3.61 -15.71
CA LYS A 116 24.88 -4.72 -16.21
C LYS A 116 24.12 -6.04 -16.19
N THR A 117 23.33 -6.27 -15.14
CA THR A 117 22.61 -7.53 -14.89
C THR A 117 21.11 -7.42 -15.20
N THR A 118 20.56 -6.21 -15.26
CA THR A 118 19.13 -5.95 -15.37
C THR A 118 18.84 -5.01 -16.53
N ARG A 119 18.21 -5.53 -17.57
CA ARG A 119 17.66 -4.77 -18.69
C ARG A 119 16.16 -4.52 -18.51
N VAL A 120 15.44 -5.47 -17.93
CA VAL A 120 14.02 -5.33 -17.56
C VAL A 120 13.91 -5.35 -16.05
N LEU A 121 13.44 -4.25 -15.47
CA LEU A 121 13.21 -4.13 -14.04
C LEU A 121 11.70 -4.14 -13.78
N CYS A 122 11.22 -5.22 -13.14
CA CYS A 122 9.84 -5.33 -12.69
C CYS A 122 9.74 -4.86 -11.24
N LEU A 123 8.93 -3.84 -10.97
CA LEU A 123 8.65 -3.34 -9.62
C LEU A 123 7.19 -3.57 -9.27
N ASP A 124 6.97 -4.49 -8.34
CA ASP A 124 5.64 -4.74 -7.80
C ASP A 124 5.34 -3.79 -6.65
N GLU A 125 4.07 -3.38 -6.55
CA GLU A 125 3.56 -2.52 -5.48
C GLU A 125 4.33 -1.19 -5.37
N PHE A 126 4.58 -0.55 -6.50
CA PHE A 126 5.25 0.73 -6.60
C PHE A 126 4.48 1.81 -5.83
N LEU A 127 4.97 2.16 -4.65
CA LEU A 127 4.32 3.09 -3.74
C LEU A 127 5.36 3.83 -2.90
N VAL A 128 5.28 5.16 -2.89
CA VAL A 128 6.23 6.04 -2.22
C VAL A 128 5.54 6.69 -1.02
N HIS A 129 6.08 6.47 0.17
CA HIS A 129 5.51 6.98 1.43
C HIS A 129 6.42 7.96 2.17
N ASP A 130 7.74 7.89 1.96
CA ASP A 130 8.72 8.71 2.66
C ASP A 130 9.39 9.72 1.70
N ILE A 131 9.81 10.86 2.26
CA ILE A 131 10.55 11.89 1.53
C ILE A 131 11.93 11.39 1.08
N ALA A 132 12.61 10.56 1.87
CA ALA A 132 13.91 9.99 1.54
C ALA A 132 13.81 9.10 0.29
N ASP A 133 12.84 8.18 0.27
CA ASP A 133 12.54 7.35 -0.89
C ASP A 133 12.21 8.20 -2.11
N ALA A 134 11.37 9.22 -1.95
CA ALA A 134 10.98 10.12 -3.02
C ALA A 134 12.21 10.81 -3.67
N MET A 135 13.15 11.30 -2.86
CA MET A 135 14.35 11.99 -3.36
C MET A 135 15.30 11.03 -4.08
N ILE A 136 15.53 9.85 -3.52
CA ILE A 136 16.41 8.83 -4.10
C ILE A 136 15.83 8.31 -5.43
N LEU A 137 14.53 8.03 -5.44
CA LEU A 137 13.87 7.36 -6.55
C LEU A 137 13.91 8.17 -7.84
N GLY A 138 13.71 9.49 -7.77
CA GLY A 138 13.72 10.35 -8.97
C GLY A 138 15.05 10.29 -9.72
N GLU A 139 16.16 10.50 -9.00
CA GLU A 139 17.50 10.45 -9.58
C GLU A 139 17.88 9.02 -10.01
N LEU A 140 17.51 8.00 -9.22
CA LEU A 140 17.79 6.61 -9.57
C LEU A 140 17.07 6.19 -10.86
N LEU A 141 15.78 6.49 -10.99
CA LEU A 141 14.99 6.19 -12.19
C LEU A 141 15.58 6.88 -13.43
N GLN A 142 15.97 8.15 -13.31
CA GLN A 142 16.62 8.87 -14.40
C GLN A 142 17.88 8.15 -14.87
N ASN A 143 18.74 7.73 -13.95
CA ASN A 143 19.98 7.03 -14.27
C ASN A 143 19.72 5.63 -14.85
N LEU A 144 18.72 4.88 -14.34
CA LEU A 144 18.35 3.57 -14.88
C LEU A 144 17.83 3.68 -16.31
N ILE A 145 16.95 4.65 -16.58
CA ILE A 145 16.41 4.91 -17.91
C ILE A 145 17.52 5.32 -18.87
N ALA A 146 18.46 6.16 -18.44
CA ALA A 146 19.62 6.56 -19.25
C ALA A 146 20.53 5.37 -19.62
N GLN A 147 20.58 4.33 -18.79
CA GLN A 147 21.28 3.08 -19.08
C GLN A 147 20.47 2.11 -19.97
N GLY A 148 19.24 2.49 -20.34
CA GLY A 148 18.35 1.67 -21.17
C GLY A 148 17.63 0.57 -20.41
N VAL A 149 17.48 0.70 -19.08
CA VAL A 149 16.64 -0.20 -18.28
C VAL A 149 15.17 0.09 -18.57
N ILE A 150 14.41 -0.95 -18.90
CA ILE A 150 12.98 -0.90 -19.18
C ILE A 150 12.25 -1.18 -17.87
N LEU A 151 11.44 -0.22 -17.43
CA LEU A 151 10.65 -0.33 -16.21
C LEU A 151 9.29 -0.97 -16.51
N VAL A 152 8.91 -1.98 -15.72
CA VAL A 152 7.55 -2.52 -15.70
C VAL A 152 7.08 -2.46 -14.25
N ALA A 153 6.16 -1.56 -13.93
CA ALA A 153 5.72 -1.30 -12.57
C ALA A 153 4.24 -1.61 -12.40
N THR A 154 3.86 -2.14 -11.23
CA THR A 154 2.47 -2.22 -10.80
C THR A 154 2.20 -1.33 -9.60
N SER A 155 1.06 -0.65 -9.56
CA SER A 155 0.65 0.16 -8.41
C SER A 155 -0.85 0.15 -8.19
N ASN A 156 -1.29 0.51 -6.99
CA ASN A 156 -2.70 0.84 -6.76
C ASN A 156 -2.99 2.33 -6.97
N THR A 157 -1.94 3.13 -7.14
CA THR A 157 -2.00 4.58 -7.22
C THR A 157 -1.69 5.04 -8.64
N ARG A 158 -2.37 6.08 -9.13
CA ARG A 158 -2.01 6.74 -10.39
C ARG A 158 -0.64 7.41 -10.26
N PRO A 159 0.14 7.55 -11.35
CA PRO A 159 1.41 8.27 -11.28
C PRO A 159 1.27 9.68 -10.67
N ASP A 160 0.24 10.43 -11.07
CA ASP A 160 -0.01 11.79 -10.60
C ASP A 160 -0.41 11.85 -9.11
N ASP A 161 -0.84 10.73 -8.53
CA ASP A 161 -1.23 10.58 -7.12
C ASP A 161 -0.11 9.95 -6.27
N LEU A 162 1.03 9.58 -6.87
CA LEU A 162 2.18 9.05 -6.12
C LEU A 162 2.74 10.12 -5.20
N TYR A 163 2.92 9.78 -3.92
CA TYR A 163 3.42 10.69 -2.89
C TYR A 163 2.57 11.98 -2.80
N LEU A 164 1.26 11.85 -3.03
CA LEU A 164 0.29 12.93 -2.85
C LEU A 164 0.30 13.38 -1.40
N ASN A 165 0.30 14.69 -1.16
CA ASN A 165 0.45 15.32 0.16
C ASN A 165 1.77 15.02 0.91
N GLY A 166 2.73 14.35 0.28
CA GLY A 166 4.05 14.12 0.87
C GLY A 166 4.83 15.41 1.12
N LEU A 167 5.69 15.40 2.15
CA LEU A 167 6.56 16.53 2.45
C LEU A 167 7.46 16.87 1.26
N GLN A 168 7.51 18.15 0.89
CA GLN A 168 8.26 18.63 -0.28
C GLN A 168 7.90 17.93 -1.60
N ARG A 169 6.64 17.50 -1.77
CA ARG A 169 6.12 16.84 -2.98
C ARG A 169 6.62 17.42 -4.31
N ILE A 170 6.76 18.74 -4.38
CA ILE A 170 7.26 19.44 -5.57
C ILE A 170 8.59 18.89 -6.10
N ARG A 171 9.46 18.39 -5.21
CA ARG A 171 10.74 17.77 -5.56
C ARG A 171 10.58 16.37 -6.16
N PHE A 172 9.44 15.70 -5.95
CA PHE A 172 9.12 14.39 -6.50
C PHE A 172 8.40 14.46 -7.86
N LEU A 173 7.81 15.60 -8.23
CA LEU A 173 7.16 15.78 -9.53
C LEU A 173 8.04 15.40 -10.73
N PRO A 174 9.36 15.70 -10.76
CA PRO A 174 10.23 15.25 -11.84
C PRO A 174 10.28 13.72 -12.02
N ALA A 175 10.15 12.95 -10.92
CA ALA A 175 10.10 11.49 -10.98
C ALA A 175 8.79 11.00 -11.62
N ILE A 176 7.66 11.64 -11.29
CA ILE A 176 6.37 11.37 -11.92
C ILE A 176 6.42 11.67 -13.42
N ASP A 177 7.02 12.80 -13.79
CA ASP A 177 7.21 13.18 -15.21
C ASP A 177 8.11 12.19 -15.94
N LEU A 178 9.13 11.63 -15.29
CA LEU A 178 9.96 10.57 -15.85
C LEU A 178 9.15 9.30 -16.09
N LEU A 179 8.35 8.87 -15.12
CA LEU A 179 7.47 7.71 -15.27
C LEU A 179 6.52 7.89 -16.46
N LYS A 180 5.84 9.04 -16.57
CA LYS A 180 4.89 9.31 -17.66
C LYS A 180 5.54 9.43 -19.03
N ARG A 181 6.80 9.87 -19.11
CA ARG A 181 7.55 9.98 -20.38
C ARG A 181 8.11 8.65 -20.86
N HIS A 182 8.53 7.79 -19.92
CA HIS A 182 9.25 6.55 -20.24
C HIS A 182 8.42 5.28 -20.07
N CYS A 183 7.23 5.38 -19.48
CA CYS A 183 6.28 4.28 -19.37
C CYS A 183 4.97 4.63 -20.04
N GLU A 184 4.38 3.62 -20.68
CA GLU A 184 2.97 3.62 -21.02
C GLU A 184 2.15 3.43 -19.74
N VAL A 185 1.29 4.39 -19.42
CA VAL A 185 0.46 4.36 -18.21
C VAL A 185 -0.85 3.66 -18.54
N LEU A 186 -1.01 2.44 -18.01
CA LEU A 186 -2.15 1.57 -18.27
C LEU A 186 -3.04 1.45 -17.03
N VAL A 187 -4.35 1.39 -17.26
CA VAL A 187 -5.35 1.27 -16.21
C VAL A 187 -6.01 -0.09 -16.30
N LEU A 188 -5.95 -0.84 -15.20
CA LEU A 188 -6.77 -2.04 -15.00
C LEU A 188 -7.94 -1.66 -14.10
N ALA A 189 -8.87 -0.87 -14.64
CA ALA A 189 -10.06 -0.43 -13.92
C ALA A 189 -11.19 -1.43 -14.13
N ASP A 190 -11.81 -1.88 -13.05
CA ASP A 190 -13.06 -2.64 -13.09
C ASP A 190 -14.09 -1.83 -13.91
N ASN A 191 -14.88 -2.48 -14.77
CA ASN A 191 -15.93 -1.84 -15.59
C ASN A 191 -17.12 -1.38 -14.72
N ARG A 192 -16.88 -1.25 -13.43
CA ARG A 192 -17.77 -0.68 -12.42
C ARG A 192 -17.41 0.78 -12.31
N ASP A 193 -18.21 1.55 -13.02
CA ASP A 193 -18.45 2.94 -12.70
C ASP A 193 -18.42 3.12 -11.16
N TYR A 194 -17.37 3.76 -10.65
CA TYR A 194 -17.21 4.02 -9.22
C TYR A 194 -18.34 4.92 -8.68
N ARG A 195 -19.26 5.37 -9.54
CA ARG A 195 -20.47 6.12 -9.17
C ARG A 195 -21.68 5.25 -8.87
N LEU A 196 -21.71 3.96 -9.20
CA LEU A 196 -22.90 3.12 -9.06
C LEU A 196 -22.55 1.72 -8.54
N GLY A 197 -22.40 1.63 -7.21
CA GLY A 197 -22.17 0.36 -6.53
C GLY A 197 -22.18 0.53 -5.02
N ARG A 198 -23.29 1.07 -4.48
CA ARG A 198 -23.53 1.16 -3.04
C ARG A 198 -23.70 -0.25 -2.46
N THR A 199 -22.60 -0.90 -2.14
CA THR A 199 -22.47 -1.46 -0.79
C THR A 199 -21.86 -0.33 0.01
N PRO A 200 -22.57 0.30 0.95
CA PRO A 200 -22.07 1.50 1.61
C PRO A 200 -20.71 1.18 2.22
N LEU A 201 -19.68 1.85 1.68
CA LEU A 201 -18.40 1.96 2.35
C LEU A 201 -18.72 2.53 3.72
N LEU A 202 -18.59 1.68 4.75
CA LEU A 202 -18.58 2.11 6.14
C LEU A 202 -17.53 3.23 6.19
N LYS A 203 -17.98 4.49 6.36
CA LYS A 203 -17.06 5.60 6.58
C LYS A 203 -16.28 5.24 7.85
N ALA A 204 -15.00 4.91 7.68
CA ALA A 204 -14.14 4.45 8.77
C ALA A 204 -13.65 5.61 9.65
N TYR A 205 -13.88 6.87 9.24
CA TYR A 205 -13.57 8.07 9.99
C TYR A 205 -14.75 9.03 9.92
N LEU A 206 -15.39 9.24 11.06
CA LEU A 206 -16.58 10.07 11.21
C LEU A 206 -16.19 11.36 11.92
N THR A 207 -16.43 12.49 11.26
CA THR A 207 -16.12 13.82 11.80
C THR A 207 -17.17 14.81 11.28
N PRO A 208 -17.54 15.83 12.06
CA PRO A 208 -17.15 16.09 13.45
C PRO A 208 -17.86 15.17 14.46
N LEU A 209 -17.51 15.25 15.74
CA LEU A 209 -18.31 14.62 16.80
C LEU A 209 -19.70 15.28 16.80
N SER A 210 -20.70 14.49 16.47
CA SER A 210 -22.11 14.89 16.39
C SER A 210 -22.99 13.67 16.66
N GLU A 211 -24.23 13.92 17.06
CA GLU A 211 -25.22 12.87 17.29
C GLU A 211 -25.46 12.04 16.01
N GLU A 212 -25.48 12.68 14.84
CA GLU A 212 -25.59 12.01 13.54
C GLU A 212 -24.45 11.01 13.31
N ASN A 213 -23.20 11.43 13.52
CA ASN A 213 -22.05 10.54 13.35
C ASN A 213 -22.00 9.44 14.41
N GLU A 214 -22.49 9.68 15.62
CA GLU A 214 -22.61 8.63 16.65
C GLU A 214 -23.69 7.60 16.29
N GLN A 215 -24.80 8.03 15.69
CA GLN A 215 -25.82 7.12 15.14
C GLN A 215 -25.26 6.29 13.99
N ILE A 216 -24.49 6.89 13.07
CA ILE A 216 -23.80 6.16 12.00
C ILE A 216 -22.86 5.12 12.60
N LEU A 217 -22.04 5.48 13.59
CA LEU A 217 -21.11 4.55 14.24
C LEU A 217 -21.85 3.35 14.87
N ASN A 218 -22.97 3.61 15.55
CA ASN A 218 -23.84 2.56 16.10
C ASN A 218 -24.42 1.66 15.01
N GLN A 219 -24.96 2.23 13.93
CA GLN A 219 -25.52 1.47 12.81
C GLN A 219 -24.46 0.57 12.16
N GLN A 220 -23.24 1.09 11.98
CA GLN A 220 -22.12 0.32 11.43
C GLN A 220 -21.71 -0.84 12.34
N PHE A 221 -21.68 -0.63 13.66
CA PHE A 221 -21.42 -1.69 14.62
C PHE A 221 -22.47 -2.80 14.53
N HIS A 222 -23.75 -2.45 14.57
CA HIS A 222 -24.84 -3.43 14.47
C HIS A 222 -24.88 -4.17 13.13
N ALA A 223 -24.43 -3.55 12.04
CA ALA A 223 -24.38 -4.18 10.72
C ALA A 223 -23.32 -5.30 10.61
N ILE A 224 -22.25 -5.26 11.42
CA ILE A 224 -21.16 -6.25 11.36
C ILE A 224 -21.11 -7.18 12.57
N SER A 225 -21.86 -6.86 13.62
CA SER A 225 -21.93 -7.64 14.85
C SER A 225 -23.25 -8.41 14.95
N ALA A 226 -23.22 -9.69 14.60
CA ALA A 226 -24.24 -10.63 15.06
C ALA A 226 -24.04 -10.90 16.56
N ASN A 227 -25.14 -11.00 17.33
CA ASN A 227 -25.13 -11.32 18.76
C ASN A 227 -24.24 -10.40 19.62
N VAL A 228 -24.64 -9.13 19.75
CA VAL A 228 -23.94 -8.15 20.60
C VAL A 228 -24.05 -8.57 22.06
N SER A 229 -22.92 -8.64 22.77
CA SER A 229 -22.88 -8.91 24.20
C SER A 229 -23.47 -7.74 24.99
N GLU A 230 -24.25 -8.04 26.02
CA GLU A 230 -24.69 -7.06 27.02
C GLU A 230 -23.57 -6.68 28.00
N GLN A 231 -22.44 -7.38 27.96
CA GLN A 231 -21.28 -7.08 28.80
C GLN A 231 -20.56 -5.83 28.29
N THR A 232 -20.34 -4.87 29.19
CA THR A 232 -19.63 -3.60 28.92
C THR A 232 -18.19 -3.61 29.43
N LYS A 233 -17.64 -4.81 29.67
CA LYS A 233 -16.26 -5.01 30.09
C LYS A 233 -15.69 -6.24 29.40
N ILE A 234 -14.41 -6.17 29.06
CA ILE A 234 -13.66 -7.29 28.50
C ILE A 234 -12.38 -7.52 29.30
N CYS A 235 -12.02 -8.78 29.52
CA CYS A 235 -10.73 -9.13 30.10
C CYS A 235 -9.64 -9.13 29.02
N ILE A 236 -8.68 -8.22 29.14
CA ILE A 236 -7.49 -8.08 28.28
C ILE A 236 -6.26 -8.01 29.20
N GLN A 237 -5.25 -8.84 28.93
CA GLN A 237 -4.02 -8.96 29.72
C GLN A 237 -4.30 -9.10 31.22
N ASN A 238 -5.27 -9.96 31.58
CA ASN A 238 -5.74 -10.20 32.95
C ASN A 238 -6.33 -8.97 33.66
N ARG A 239 -6.83 -7.98 32.90
CA ARG A 239 -7.46 -6.76 33.44
C ARG A 239 -8.80 -6.51 32.79
N GLU A 240 -9.78 -6.07 33.57
CA GLU A 240 -11.05 -5.61 33.03
C GLU A 240 -10.90 -4.24 32.36
N ILE A 241 -11.21 -4.17 31.08
CA ILE A 241 -11.24 -2.93 30.29
C ILE A 241 -12.70 -2.60 29.99
N PRO A 242 -13.21 -1.41 30.38
CA PRO A 242 -14.52 -0.96 29.95
C PRO A 242 -14.61 -0.86 28.43
N CYS A 243 -15.69 -1.37 27.86
CA CYS A 243 -16.02 -1.21 26.45
C CYS A 243 -17.48 -0.76 26.36
N ILE A 244 -17.84 -0.15 25.23
CA ILE A 244 -19.22 0.26 24.98
C ILE A 244 -20.05 -0.97 24.67
N LYS A 245 -19.60 -1.76 23.69
CA LYS A 245 -20.21 -3.01 23.21
C LYS A 245 -19.12 -3.88 22.58
N TYR A 246 -19.32 -5.19 22.55
CA TYR A 246 -18.52 -6.10 21.72
C TYR A 246 -19.33 -7.31 21.28
N SER A 247 -18.88 -7.97 20.22
CA SER A 247 -19.36 -9.25 19.71
C SER A 247 -18.16 -10.19 19.51
N GLU A 248 -18.36 -11.36 18.91
CA GLU A 248 -17.25 -12.27 18.59
C GLU A 248 -16.20 -11.65 17.66
N ARG A 249 -16.60 -10.75 16.76
CA ARG A 249 -15.73 -10.22 15.68
C ARG A 249 -15.39 -8.74 15.82
N ALA A 250 -16.12 -7.98 16.63
CA ALA A 250 -15.89 -6.55 16.78
C ALA A 250 -16.00 -6.07 18.23
N ILE A 251 -15.24 -5.02 18.54
CA ILE A 251 -15.26 -4.37 19.86
C ILE A 251 -15.30 -2.86 19.72
N TRP A 252 -15.96 -2.19 20.66
CA TRP A 252 -16.09 -0.74 20.66
C TRP A 252 -15.60 -0.13 21.97
N PHE A 253 -14.63 0.79 21.88
CA PHE A 253 -14.12 1.58 22.99
C PHE A 253 -14.45 3.07 22.86
N ASN A 254 -14.44 3.76 24.00
CA ASN A 254 -14.23 5.20 24.06
C ASN A 254 -12.71 5.47 23.99
N PHE A 255 -12.29 6.52 23.27
CA PHE A 255 -10.89 6.94 23.18
C PHE A 255 -10.21 7.04 24.56
N ASP A 256 -10.86 7.64 25.56
CA ASP A 256 -10.25 7.83 26.89
C ASP A 256 -10.04 6.52 27.66
N VAL A 257 -10.70 5.43 27.27
CA VAL A 257 -10.46 4.10 27.86
C VAL A 257 -9.30 3.40 27.17
N LEU A 258 -9.18 3.62 25.86
CA LEU A 258 -8.18 2.98 25.02
C LEU A 258 -6.82 3.66 25.13
N CYS A 259 -6.80 4.99 25.23
CA CYS A 259 -5.59 5.82 25.22
C CYS A 259 -5.34 6.46 26.59
N ASN A 260 -5.37 5.65 27.66
CA ASN A 260 -5.07 6.08 29.02
C ASN A 260 -4.22 5.04 29.76
N ILE A 261 -3.45 5.45 30.76
CA ILE A 261 -2.68 4.53 31.61
C ILE A 261 -3.67 3.68 32.44
N PRO A 262 -3.42 2.38 32.65
CA PRO A 262 -2.19 1.62 32.37
C PRO A 262 -2.22 0.81 31.05
N ARG A 263 -2.73 1.36 29.95
CA ARG A 263 -2.69 0.69 28.64
C ARG A 263 -1.25 0.55 28.13
N SER A 264 -1.03 -0.53 27.40
CA SER A 264 0.26 -0.96 26.89
C SER A 264 0.10 -1.57 25.50
N GLN A 265 1.21 -1.74 24.79
CA GLN A 265 1.21 -2.39 23.49
C GLN A 265 0.68 -3.83 23.52
N LEU A 266 0.89 -4.56 24.64
CA LEU A 266 0.40 -5.93 24.80
C LEU A 266 -1.14 -5.99 24.79
N ASP A 267 -1.79 -4.97 25.38
CA ASP A 267 -3.26 -4.89 25.34
C ASP A 267 -3.78 -4.76 23.91
N TYR A 268 -3.12 -3.91 23.11
CA TYR A 268 -3.50 -3.71 21.72
C TYR A 268 -3.24 -4.95 20.87
N LEU A 269 -2.16 -5.69 21.13
CA LEU A 269 -1.86 -6.95 20.44
C LEU A 269 -2.92 -8.00 20.73
N GLU A 270 -3.37 -8.12 21.99
CA GLU A 270 -4.43 -9.04 22.35
C GLU A 270 -5.78 -8.62 21.74
N ILE A 271 -6.12 -7.33 21.76
CA ILE A 271 -7.31 -6.80 21.09
C ILE A 271 -7.26 -7.15 19.59
N ALA A 272 -6.13 -6.90 18.93
CA ALA A 272 -5.95 -7.20 17.51
C ALA A 272 -5.99 -8.71 17.20
N GLY A 273 -5.56 -9.55 18.15
CA GLY A 273 -5.65 -11.00 18.04
C GLY A 273 -7.09 -11.51 18.16
N ARG A 274 -7.95 -10.83 18.94
CA ARG A 274 -9.32 -11.26 19.23
C ARG A 274 -10.37 -10.69 18.26
N PHE A 275 -10.19 -9.48 17.77
CA PHE A 275 -11.21 -8.76 17.00
C PHE A 275 -10.74 -8.42 15.58
N GLU A 276 -11.66 -8.55 14.63
CA GLU A 276 -11.42 -8.17 13.23
C GLU A 276 -11.73 -6.70 12.96
N THR A 277 -12.64 -6.12 13.74
CA THR A 277 -12.98 -4.70 13.67
C THR A 277 -12.98 -4.04 15.06
N VAL A 278 -12.29 -2.92 15.19
CA VAL A 278 -12.26 -2.12 16.41
C VAL A 278 -12.89 -0.75 16.15
N PHE A 279 -13.90 -0.41 16.93
CA PHE A 279 -14.55 0.89 16.93
C PHE A 279 -13.97 1.78 18.02
N VAL A 280 -13.69 3.04 17.70
CA VAL A 280 -13.19 4.03 18.67
C VAL A 280 -14.05 5.29 18.59
N SER A 281 -14.81 5.57 19.65
CA SER A 281 -15.62 6.79 19.72
C SER A 281 -14.91 7.93 20.44
N LYS A 282 -15.36 9.16 20.15
CA LYS A 282 -15.00 10.39 20.87
C LYS A 282 -13.50 10.70 20.90
N VAL A 283 -12.79 10.49 19.78
CA VAL A 283 -11.39 10.91 19.65
C VAL A 283 -11.34 12.46 19.71
N PRO A 284 -10.69 13.05 20.72
CA PRO A 284 -10.64 14.50 20.87
C PRO A 284 -9.58 15.11 19.94
N VAL A 285 -9.56 16.44 19.86
CA VAL A 285 -8.35 17.15 19.41
C VAL A 285 -7.30 16.97 20.50
N LEU A 286 -6.14 16.42 20.16
CA LEU A 286 -5.02 16.25 21.10
C LEU A 286 -4.18 17.53 21.12
N SER A 287 -3.87 17.99 22.33
CA SER A 287 -3.05 19.17 22.57
C SER A 287 -1.61 18.79 22.95
N ARG A 288 -0.70 19.76 23.02
CA ARG A 288 0.71 19.55 23.44
C ARG A 288 0.82 18.81 24.78
N ASP A 289 -0.16 18.97 25.66
CA ASP A 289 -0.21 18.37 27.00
C ASP A 289 -0.69 16.91 26.98
N ASP A 290 -1.31 16.44 25.89
CA ASP A 290 -1.81 15.07 25.74
C ASP A 290 -0.75 14.07 25.22
N THR A 291 0.54 14.33 25.48
CA THR A 291 1.66 13.52 24.95
C THR A 291 1.50 12.02 25.23
N THR A 292 1.07 11.64 26.44
CA THR A 292 0.81 10.24 26.80
C THR A 292 -0.33 9.62 25.98
N LYS A 293 -1.43 10.35 25.77
CA LYS A 293 -2.56 9.86 24.96
C LYS A 293 -2.17 9.73 23.50
N ALA A 294 -1.40 10.69 22.99
CA ALA A 294 -0.86 10.65 21.62
C ALA A 294 0.02 9.40 21.42
N LEU A 295 0.95 9.12 22.33
CA LEU A 295 1.80 7.91 22.28
C LEU A 295 0.97 6.61 22.33
N LEU A 296 0.00 6.53 23.22
CA LEU A 296 -0.88 5.37 23.33
C LEU A 296 -1.72 5.17 22.07
N PHE A 297 -2.21 6.26 21.46
CA PHE A 297 -2.94 6.21 20.21
C PHE A 297 -2.06 5.81 19.03
N MET A 298 -0.82 6.32 18.96
CA MET A 298 0.17 5.88 17.98
C MET A 298 0.40 4.36 18.08
N HIS A 299 0.67 3.85 19.28
CA HIS A 299 0.86 2.41 19.50
C HIS A 299 -0.37 1.59 19.12
N PHE A 300 -1.57 2.08 19.42
CA PHE A 300 -2.82 1.42 19.03
C PHE A 300 -2.95 1.33 17.50
N ILE A 301 -2.84 2.45 16.80
CA ILE A 301 -2.94 2.48 15.33
C ILE A 301 -1.86 1.63 14.67
N ASP A 302 -0.64 1.67 15.19
CA ASP A 302 0.47 0.87 14.70
C ASP A 302 0.16 -0.63 14.76
N VAL A 303 -0.32 -1.12 15.91
CA VAL A 303 -0.69 -2.52 16.09
C VAL A 303 -1.86 -2.93 15.18
N MET A 304 -2.92 -2.12 15.13
CA MET A 304 -4.09 -2.42 14.30
C MET A 304 -3.72 -2.43 12.81
N TYR A 305 -2.90 -1.48 12.39
CA TYR A 305 -2.38 -1.41 11.03
C TYR A 305 -1.56 -2.65 10.67
N ASP A 306 -0.57 -2.99 11.50
CA ASP A 306 0.36 -4.10 11.25
C ASP A 306 -0.36 -5.47 11.27
N LYS A 307 -1.37 -5.62 12.13
CA LYS A 307 -2.21 -6.83 12.23
C LYS A 307 -3.39 -6.85 11.24
N GLY A 308 -3.62 -5.78 10.49
CA GLY A 308 -4.67 -5.74 9.49
C GLY A 308 -6.09 -5.65 10.06
N VAL A 309 -6.23 -5.08 11.26
CA VAL A 309 -7.51 -4.93 11.94
C VAL A 309 -8.23 -3.68 11.42
N ARG A 310 -9.50 -3.82 11.04
CA ARG A 310 -10.31 -2.68 10.60
C ARG A 310 -10.55 -1.74 11.78
N VAL A 311 -10.19 -0.46 11.63
CA VAL A 311 -10.51 0.57 12.63
C VAL A 311 -11.57 1.50 12.08
N ILE A 312 -12.65 1.69 12.82
CA ILE A 312 -13.70 2.68 12.53
C ILE A 312 -13.75 3.65 13.70
N LEU A 313 -13.62 4.94 13.46
CA LEU A 313 -13.53 5.92 14.54
C LEU A 313 -14.36 7.18 14.31
N SER A 314 -14.79 7.81 15.41
CA SER A 314 -15.38 9.15 15.39
C SER A 314 -14.44 10.14 16.07
N ALA A 315 -14.16 11.28 15.43
CA ALA A 315 -13.23 12.28 15.91
C ALA A 315 -13.77 13.71 15.86
N ALA A 316 -13.26 14.56 16.75
CA ALA A 316 -13.64 15.97 16.86
C ALA A 316 -13.32 16.76 15.59
N VAL A 317 -12.23 16.42 14.93
CA VAL A 317 -11.68 17.11 13.77
C VAL A 317 -11.23 16.10 12.70
N GLY A 318 -10.84 16.58 11.52
CA GLY A 318 -10.24 15.73 10.50
C GLY A 318 -8.86 15.19 10.90
N ILE A 319 -8.40 14.13 10.21
CA ILE A 319 -7.15 13.42 10.50
C ILE A 319 -5.97 14.39 10.68
N GLU A 320 -5.77 15.33 9.75
CA GLU A 320 -4.65 16.30 9.76
C GLU A 320 -4.61 17.22 11.00
N GLN A 321 -5.76 17.39 11.66
CA GLN A 321 -5.92 18.29 12.80
C GLN A 321 -5.93 17.56 14.14
N LEU A 322 -5.83 16.22 14.14
CA LEU A 322 -5.89 15.42 15.37
C LEU A 322 -4.81 15.79 16.38
N TYR A 323 -3.59 16.06 15.90
CA TYR A 323 -2.45 16.44 16.74
C TYR A 323 -1.43 17.24 15.93
N SER A 324 -1.57 18.56 15.95
CA SER A 324 -0.76 19.46 15.13
C SER A 324 0.54 19.88 15.82
N GLU A 325 0.61 19.83 17.14
CA GLU A 325 1.74 20.35 17.91
C GLU A 325 2.01 19.53 19.18
N GLY A 326 3.28 19.35 19.53
CA GLY A 326 3.72 18.71 20.78
C GLY A 326 4.92 17.79 20.61
N ALA A 327 5.37 17.16 21.71
CA ALA A 327 6.66 16.46 21.78
C ALA A 327 6.80 15.30 20.78
N VAL A 328 5.68 14.67 20.40
CA VAL A 328 5.65 13.52 19.50
C VAL A 328 5.04 13.84 18.13
N SER A 329 4.85 15.12 17.81
CA SER A 329 4.13 15.58 16.60
C SER A 329 4.77 15.07 15.30
N VAL A 330 6.10 15.00 15.26
CA VAL A 330 6.86 14.44 14.12
C VAL A 330 6.55 12.95 13.96
N SER A 331 6.63 12.17 15.04
CA SER A 331 6.33 10.74 15.01
C SER A 331 4.86 10.45 14.73
N PHE A 332 3.96 11.35 15.14
CA PHE A 332 2.52 11.25 14.92
C PHE A 332 2.12 11.37 13.44
N GLN A 333 2.95 12.00 12.60
CA GLN A 333 2.72 12.06 11.14
C GLN A 333 2.58 10.67 10.51
N ARG A 334 3.35 9.68 11.00
CA ARG A 334 3.22 8.29 10.55
C ARG A 334 1.85 7.70 10.89
N THR A 335 1.31 8.05 12.07
CA THR A 335 -0.04 7.66 12.49
C THR A 335 -1.11 8.30 11.62
N LEU A 336 -0.94 9.57 11.21
CA LEU A 336 -1.85 10.23 10.27
C LEU A 336 -1.86 9.51 8.91
N SER A 337 -0.69 9.18 8.36
CA SER A 337 -0.58 8.43 7.10
C SER A 337 -1.26 7.06 7.18
N ARG A 338 -1.05 6.32 8.28
CA ARG A 338 -1.72 5.03 8.52
C ARG A 338 -3.23 5.19 8.62
N LEU A 339 -3.71 6.20 9.34
CA LEU A 339 -5.14 6.48 9.47
C LEU A 339 -5.80 6.75 8.11
N HIS A 340 -5.16 7.56 7.25
CA HIS A 340 -5.60 7.80 5.88
C HIS A 340 -5.66 6.52 5.06
N GLU A 341 -4.63 5.69 5.14
CA GLU A 341 -4.62 4.41 4.45
C GLU A 341 -5.76 3.50 4.93
N MET A 342 -6.00 3.45 6.24
CA MET A 342 -7.10 2.67 6.84
C MET A 342 -8.50 3.16 6.41
N GLN A 343 -8.63 4.38 5.86
CA GLN A 343 -9.87 4.86 5.24
C GLN A 343 -10.09 4.35 3.82
N SER A 344 -9.06 3.81 3.18
CA SER A 344 -9.14 3.36 1.80
C SER A 344 -9.78 1.97 1.71
N ILE A 345 -10.54 1.76 0.63
CA ILE A 345 -11.06 0.44 0.24
C ILE A 345 -9.90 -0.56 0.04
N ASP A 346 -8.75 -0.05 -0.39
CA ASP A 346 -7.56 -0.86 -0.65
C ASP A 346 -6.97 -1.45 0.63
N TYR A 347 -6.99 -0.75 1.77
CA TYR A 347 -6.57 -1.30 3.07
C TYR A 347 -7.37 -2.55 3.44
N LEU A 348 -8.69 -2.49 3.27
CA LEU A 348 -9.61 -3.60 3.57
C LEU A 348 -9.39 -4.83 2.69
N ARG A 349 -8.78 -4.65 1.53
CA ARG A 349 -8.47 -5.74 0.58
C ARG A 349 -7.04 -6.29 0.78
N ARG A 350 -6.08 -5.46 1.19
CA ARG A 350 -4.68 -5.87 1.48
C ARG A 350 -4.55 -6.71 2.73
N HIS A 351 -5.39 -6.47 3.73
CA HIS A 351 -5.28 -7.07 5.06
C HIS A 351 -6.39 -8.08 5.36
N LYS A 352 -6.53 -9.13 4.54
CA LYS A 352 -7.18 -10.36 5.02
C LYS A 352 -6.28 -10.95 6.10
N ARG A 353 -6.83 -11.13 7.31
CA ARG A 353 -6.15 -11.64 8.51
C ARG A 353 -5.07 -12.66 8.15
N ARG A 354 -3.81 -12.36 8.45
CA ARG A 354 -2.77 -13.40 8.43
C ARG A 354 -3.15 -14.36 9.54
N GLU A 355 -3.64 -15.55 9.19
CA GLU A 355 -3.78 -16.63 10.17
C GLU A 355 -2.39 -16.88 10.72
N ASP A 356 -2.19 -16.56 12.01
CA ASP A 356 -0.99 -16.94 12.72
C ASP A 356 -0.93 -18.48 12.65
N VAL A 357 -0.02 -19.01 11.83
CA VAL A 357 0.27 -20.45 11.79
C VAL A 357 0.76 -20.82 13.19
N GLN A 358 -0.12 -21.42 13.99
CA GLN A 358 0.26 -22.05 15.24
C GLN A 358 1.21 -23.20 14.91
N MET A 359 2.46 -23.08 15.38
CA MET A 359 3.38 -24.21 15.42
C MET A 359 2.75 -25.32 16.28
N PRO A 360 2.76 -26.58 15.83
CA PRO A 360 2.26 -27.68 16.64
C PRO A 360 3.09 -27.74 17.93
N VAL A 361 2.38 -27.66 19.06
CA VAL A 361 2.94 -28.00 20.37
C VAL A 361 2.97 -29.53 20.41
N ASN A 362 4.17 -30.10 20.36
CA ASN A 362 4.40 -31.51 20.69
C ASN A 362 4.38 -31.73 22.20
#